data_AF-A0A317XHV5-F1
#
_entry.id   AF-A0A317XHV5-F1
#
_cell.length_a   1.000
_cell.length_b   1.000
_cell.length_c   1.000
_cell.angle_alpha   90.00
_cell.angle_beta   90.00
_cell.angle_gamma   90.00
#
_symmetry.space_group_name_H-M   'P 1'
#
loop_
_entity.id
_entity.type
_entity.pdbx_description
1 polymer ?
#
loop_
_entity_poly.entity_id
_entity_poly.type
_entity_poly.pdbx_seq_one_letter_code
_entity_poly.pdbx_strand_id
1 'polypeptide(L)'
;MSTQLLKGSTDAAKAARLEEAELVSRLVSATEALEQVEDAVLDGRVSLNEAYRFKVLECIFDFLDGNKAELIDAASRDFAGKAPRSEIELEFSLTLAQVASVLEVSSKPGVSGGPLPVRFDPKTKQNGQTTVASPLGSVLVAAQHKRPFDDLFAPLASAVAAGNVVCAVLSPTLPAVNEVVAKKLTTKLPLSAVIVVSPASMPEYEEALSLLQAGEFGAQVPGTNHVARLIETPASAYVSASIVASPSKWFGGVNDNKIQAAATQLVDAASHLVGRSVGCPKLVFAHEEVFEQLQAAVTVAVAQSAPGLAPRDDGTVLREVLSRVDGARLIKPLPSEKAPGSIGVVSVDVEAARTGASAFLARRELLSVIKNLPVLVLVGVTSNEHAFSIIEDLGLEQGHMAVYSDDDAEVQHVLRETRPASLSVNHVAVENVFSSYAPRSKDSRNGIRWSPSLFETPSSVLLPAARPGSLGLVGLSSHHQKQQLVRKALALRLAKTKKLANKTRPTVSAPLLRVFFLQGLFLFWGTAFSGILLGLGYGTFRVSRWAYQHYLV
;
A
#
# COMPACT_ATOMS: atom_id res chain seq x y z
N MET A 1 39.78 -25.37 -54.44
CA MET A 1 38.55 -24.81 -53.83
C MET A 1 38.36 -25.26 -52.38
N SER A 2 39.35 -25.09 -51.47
CA SER A 2 39.18 -25.58 -50.09
C SER A 2 39.93 -24.78 -49.01
N THR A 3 40.14 -23.47 -49.24
CA THR A 3 40.81 -22.59 -48.25
C THR A 3 40.04 -21.31 -47.96
N GLN A 4 38.95 -21.01 -48.67
CA GLN A 4 38.11 -19.83 -48.41
C GLN A 4 36.93 -20.09 -47.45
N LEU A 5 36.53 -21.35 -47.22
CA LEU A 5 35.43 -21.68 -46.30
C LEU A 5 35.83 -21.73 -44.82
N LEU A 6 37.13 -21.81 -44.51
CA LEU A 6 37.64 -21.87 -43.12
C LEU A 6 37.96 -20.50 -42.51
N LYS A 7 38.11 -19.43 -43.32
CA LYS A 7 38.28 -18.05 -42.80
C LYS A 7 36.96 -17.43 -42.33
N GLY A 8 35.83 -17.81 -42.95
CA GLY A 8 34.51 -17.30 -42.57
C GLY A 8 34.04 -17.74 -41.18
N SER A 9 34.41 -18.95 -40.72
CA SER A 9 34.00 -19.43 -39.39
C SER A 9 34.85 -18.85 -38.26
N THR A 10 36.14 -18.56 -38.52
CA THR A 10 37.02 -17.94 -37.52
C THR A 10 36.70 -16.46 -37.35
N ASP A 11 36.32 -15.75 -38.41
CA ASP A 11 35.97 -14.33 -38.32
C ASP A 11 34.57 -14.13 -37.71
N ALA A 12 33.62 -15.04 -37.94
CA ALA A 12 32.32 -15.04 -37.26
C ALA A 12 32.43 -15.42 -35.76
N ALA A 13 33.28 -16.41 -35.42
CA ALA A 13 33.54 -16.76 -34.02
C ALA A 13 34.38 -15.70 -33.28
N LYS A 14 35.22 -14.95 -34.00
CA LYS A 14 36.01 -13.84 -33.46
C LYS A 14 35.17 -12.56 -33.34
N ALA A 15 34.21 -12.33 -34.25
CA ALA A 15 33.20 -11.28 -34.13
C ALA A 15 32.22 -11.57 -32.98
N ALA A 16 31.75 -12.81 -32.83
CA ALA A 16 30.93 -13.22 -31.68
C ALA A 16 31.70 -13.13 -30.35
N ARG A 17 33.00 -13.48 -30.33
CA ARG A 17 33.87 -13.30 -29.16
C ARG A 17 34.27 -11.85 -28.89
N LEU A 18 34.23 -10.96 -29.90
CA LEU A 18 34.43 -9.53 -29.73
C LEU A 18 33.15 -8.85 -29.23
N GLU A 19 31.96 -9.29 -29.69
CA GLU A 19 30.66 -8.85 -29.15
C GLU A 19 30.45 -9.36 -27.70
N GLU A 20 30.89 -10.57 -27.36
CA GLU A 20 30.89 -11.07 -25.97
C GLU A 20 31.90 -10.33 -25.07
N ALA A 21 32.96 -9.76 -25.64
CA ALA A 21 34.01 -9.05 -24.89
C ALA A 21 33.69 -7.56 -24.64
N GLU A 22 32.67 -7.00 -25.29
CA GLU A 22 32.32 -5.56 -25.21
C GLU A 22 30.96 -5.28 -24.53
N LEU A 23 30.36 -6.29 -23.89
CA LEU A 23 29.21 -6.09 -22.98
C LEU A 23 29.71 -5.62 -21.60
N VAL A 24 30.40 -4.49 -21.57
CA VAL A 24 30.77 -3.82 -20.32
C VAL A 24 29.48 -3.32 -19.66
N SER A 25 29.18 -3.86 -18.47
CA SER A 25 28.05 -3.40 -17.66
C SER A 25 28.12 -1.88 -17.48
N ARG A 26 27.06 -1.16 -17.85
CA ARG A 26 27.00 0.31 -17.78
C ARG A 26 26.56 0.80 -16.40
N LEU A 27 27.24 0.31 -15.37
CA LEU A 27 27.03 0.77 -14.01
C LEU A 27 27.79 2.07 -13.79
N VAL A 28 27.18 3.00 -13.08
CA VAL A 28 27.78 4.30 -12.75
C VAL A 28 27.82 4.52 -11.25
N SER A 29 28.77 5.33 -10.79
CA SER A 29 28.79 5.82 -9.42
C SER A 29 27.64 6.79 -9.16
N ALA A 30 27.30 7.03 -7.89
CA ALA A 30 26.22 7.94 -7.53
C ALA A 30 26.47 9.40 -7.99
N THR A 31 27.72 9.85 -7.98
CA THR A 31 28.12 11.19 -8.45
C THR A 31 27.97 11.32 -9.96
N GLU A 32 28.47 10.34 -10.72
CA GLU A 32 28.31 10.31 -12.19
C GLU A 32 26.83 10.18 -12.59
N ALA A 33 26.03 9.48 -11.79
CA ALA A 33 24.61 9.34 -12.05
C ALA A 33 23.87 10.68 -11.99
N LEU A 34 24.24 11.60 -11.08
CA LEU A 34 23.62 12.94 -11.03
C LEU A 34 23.89 13.73 -12.32
N GLU A 35 25.14 13.75 -12.77
CA GLU A 35 25.54 14.44 -14.01
C GLU A 35 24.82 13.83 -15.22
N GLN A 36 24.79 12.50 -15.34
CA GLN A 36 24.12 11.83 -16.44
C GLN A 36 22.60 12.01 -16.44
N VAL A 37 21.97 12.08 -15.25
CA VAL A 37 20.54 12.39 -15.14
C VAL A 37 20.27 13.80 -15.64
N GLU A 38 21.08 14.78 -15.23
CA GLU A 38 20.94 16.17 -15.66
C GLU A 38 21.07 16.31 -17.18
N ASP A 39 22.13 15.74 -17.76
CA ASP A 39 22.36 15.72 -19.20
C ASP A 39 21.21 15.05 -19.97
N ALA A 40 20.69 13.93 -19.45
CA ALA A 40 19.59 13.21 -20.06
C ALA A 40 18.26 14.00 -20.02
N VAL A 41 18.00 14.71 -18.93
CA VAL A 41 16.83 15.58 -18.80
C VAL A 41 16.93 16.75 -19.78
N LEU A 42 18.12 17.33 -19.95
CA LEU A 42 18.38 18.42 -20.91
C LEU A 42 18.26 17.95 -22.37
N ASP A 43 18.73 16.75 -22.71
CA ASP A 43 18.60 16.17 -24.05
C ASP A 43 17.13 15.91 -24.43
N GLY A 44 16.26 15.64 -23.45
CA GLY A 44 14.80 15.64 -23.64
C GLY A 44 14.26 14.53 -24.54
N ARG A 45 15.07 13.54 -24.94
CA ARG A 45 14.60 12.43 -25.80
C ARG A 45 13.48 11.63 -25.17
N VAL A 46 13.58 11.33 -23.88
CA VAL A 46 12.57 10.54 -23.16
C VAL A 46 11.25 11.31 -23.05
N SER A 47 11.30 12.60 -22.73
CA SER A 47 10.10 13.42 -22.57
C SER A 47 9.39 13.72 -23.88
N LEU A 48 10.15 13.94 -24.98
CA LEU A 48 9.61 14.39 -26.26
C LEU A 48 9.28 13.25 -27.24
N ASN A 49 9.99 12.12 -27.20
CA ASN A 49 9.87 11.06 -28.21
C ASN A 49 9.15 9.82 -27.66
N GLU A 50 7.88 9.66 -28.04
CA GLU A 50 7.05 8.52 -27.64
C GLU A 50 7.60 7.17 -28.14
N ALA A 51 8.11 7.11 -29.38
CA ALA A 51 8.72 5.89 -29.91
C ALA A 51 10.00 5.50 -29.15
N TYR A 52 10.74 6.50 -28.66
CA TYR A 52 11.90 6.25 -27.81
C TYR A 52 11.49 5.62 -26.48
N ARG A 53 10.48 6.17 -25.80
CA ARG A 53 9.92 5.59 -24.57
C ARG A 53 9.42 4.18 -24.79
N PHE A 54 8.67 3.96 -25.86
CA PHE A 54 8.16 2.63 -26.21
C PHE A 54 9.29 1.61 -26.35
N LYS A 55 10.37 1.96 -27.05
CA LYS A 55 11.54 1.10 -27.19
C LYS A 55 12.24 0.80 -25.86
N VAL A 56 12.29 1.76 -24.93
CA VAL A 56 12.84 1.53 -23.58
C VAL A 56 11.95 0.55 -22.82
N LEU A 57 10.62 0.71 -22.86
CA LEU A 57 9.66 -0.18 -22.20
C LEU A 57 9.68 -1.59 -22.79
N GLU A 58 9.74 -1.71 -24.12
CA GLU A 58 9.92 -2.97 -24.84
C GLU A 58 11.21 -3.67 -24.40
N CYS A 59 12.32 -2.94 -24.33
CA CYS A 59 13.59 -3.49 -23.82
C CYS A 59 13.48 -4.01 -22.38
N ILE A 60 12.76 -3.32 -21.49
CA ILE A 60 12.54 -3.76 -20.11
C ILE A 60 11.67 -5.02 -20.08
N PHE A 61 10.59 -5.04 -20.85
CA PHE A 61 9.69 -6.17 -20.97
C PHE A 61 10.41 -7.42 -21.52
N ASP A 62 11.12 -7.28 -22.64
CA ASP A 62 11.90 -8.35 -23.26
C ASP A 62 13.01 -8.88 -22.35
N PHE A 63 13.61 -7.99 -21.55
CA PHE A 63 14.59 -8.39 -20.54
C PHE A 63 13.94 -9.27 -19.46
N LEU A 64 12.80 -8.88 -18.91
CA LEU A 64 12.11 -9.67 -17.90
C LEU A 64 11.65 -11.01 -18.48
N ASP A 65 10.90 -10.99 -19.58
CA ASP A 65 10.32 -12.20 -20.20
C ASP A 65 11.42 -13.17 -20.67
N GLY A 66 12.43 -12.66 -21.38
CA GLY A 66 13.53 -13.47 -21.91
C GLY A 66 14.50 -14.03 -20.87
N ASN A 67 14.53 -13.49 -19.65
CA ASN A 67 15.44 -13.92 -18.57
C ASN A 67 14.71 -14.43 -17.32
N LYS A 68 13.42 -14.76 -17.43
CA LYS A 68 12.57 -15.22 -16.32
C LYS A 68 13.24 -16.27 -15.43
N ALA A 69 13.72 -17.36 -16.02
CA ALA A 69 14.30 -18.47 -15.26
C ALA A 69 15.55 -18.03 -14.46
N GLU A 70 16.46 -17.31 -15.10
CA GLU A 70 17.70 -16.84 -14.48
C GLU A 70 17.45 -15.79 -13.39
N LEU A 71 16.48 -14.89 -13.58
CA LEU A 71 16.08 -13.92 -12.58
C LEU A 71 15.46 -14.60 -11.35
N ILE A 72 14.58 -15.59 -11.55
CA ILE A 72 14.00 -16.37 -10.44
C ILE A 72 15.09 -17.17 -9.71
N ASP A 73 16.02 -17.78 -10.44
CA ASP A 73 17.13 -18.54 -9.84
C ASP A 73 18.09 -17.63 -9.07
N ALA A 74 18.37 -16.43 -9.60
CA ALA A 74 19.14 -15.39 -8.92
C ALA A 74 18.46 -14.93 -7.63
N ALA A 75 17.17 -14.58 -7.70
CA ALA A 75 16.40 -14.22 -6.52
C ALA A 75 16.36 -15.37 -5.50
N SER A 76 16.16 -16.62 -5.94
CA SER A 76 16.18 -17.78 -5.04
C SER A 76 17.52 -17.93 -4.31
N ARG A 77 18.65 -17.64 -4.97
CA ARG A 77 19.99 -17.59 -4.35
C ARG A 77 20.11 -16.46 -3.33
N ASP A 78 19.60 -15.27 -3.64
CA ASP A 78 19.62 -14.12 -2.71
C ASP A 78 18.74 -14.38 -1.46
N PHE A 79 17.65 -15.13 -1.61
CA PHE A 79 16.85 -15.63 -0.50
C PHE A 79 17.45 -16.89 0.16
N ALA A 80 18.61 -17.37 -0.28
CA ALA A 80 19.30 -18.58 0.19
C ALA A 80 18.39 -19.83 0.18
N GLY A 81 17.47 -19.93 -0.78
CA GLY A 81 16.50 -21.03 -0.89
C GLY A 81 15.41 -21.03 0.19
N LYS A 82 15.31 -19.97 1.01
CA LYS A 82 14.39 -19.91 2.17
C LYS A 82 12.99 -19.45 1.81
N ALA A 83 12.86 -18.64 0.76
CA ALA A 83 11.56 -18.29 0.20
C ALA A 83 11.14 -19.40 -0.79
N PRO A 84 9.90 -19.90 -0.73
CA PRO A 84 9.38 -20.84 -1.71
C PRO A 84 9.52 -20.26 -3.13
N ARG A 85 10.02 -21.06 -4.07
CA ARG A 85 10.21 -20.63 -5.46
C ARG A 85 8.92 -20.12 -6.09
N SER A 86 7.78 -20.74 -5.78
CA SER A 86 6.46 -20.34 -6.26
C SER A 86 6.07 -18.91 -5.86
N GLU A 87 6.54 -18.43 -4.70
CA GLU A 87 6.28 -17.05 -4.26
C GLU A 87 7.12 -16.03 -5.03
N ILE A 88 8.38 -16.38 -5.31
CA ILE A 88 9.26 -15.56 -6.15
C ILE A 88 8.71 -15.51 -7.58
N GLU A 89 8.22 -16.63 -8.10
CA GLU A 89 7.55 -16.73 -9.41
C GLU A 89 6.27 -15.90 -9.47
N LEU A 90 5.48 -15.90 -8.39
CA LEU A 90 4.27 -15.09 -8.28
C LEU A 90 4.61 -13.60 -8.27
N GLU A 91 5.58 -13.17 -7.45
CA GLU A 91 6.07 -11.78 -7.46
C GLU A 91 6.51 -11.36 -8.86
N PHE A 92 7.37 -12.17 -9.48
CA PHE A 92 7.87 -11.90 -10.83
C PHE A 92 6.73 -11.76 -11.84
N SER A 93 5.72 -12.63 -11.75
CA SER A 93 4.57 -12.63 -12.66
C SER A 93 3.67 -11.40 -12.46
N LEU A 94 3.49 -10.94 -11.22
CA LEU A 94 2.79 -9.70 -10.92
C LEU A 94 3.55 -8.49 -11.48
N THR A 95 4.87 -8.43 -11.29
CA THR A 95 5.71 -7.37 -11.84
C THR A 95 5.70 -7.37 -13.37
N LEU A 96 5.82 -8.53 -14.01
CA LEU A 96 5.77 -8.65 -15.47
C LEU A 96 4.41 -8.21 -16.01
N ALA A 97 3.31 -8.61 -15.37
CA ALA A 97 1.96 -8.20 -15.76
C ALA A 97 1.78 -6.67 -15.66
N GLN A 98 2.35 -6.07 -14.62
CA GLN A 98 2.34 -4.63 -14.41
C GLN A 98 3.14 -3.89 -15.51
N VAL A 99 4.35 -4.35 -15.83
CA VAL A 99 5.19 -3.80 -16.92
C VAL A 99 4.50 -3.97 -18.28
N ALA A 100 3.92 -5.14 -18.54
CA ALA A 100 3.18 -5.42 -19.77
C ALA A 100 1.96 -4.48 -19.92
N SER A 101 1.22 -4.26 -18.83
CA SER A 101 0.07 -3.36 -18.83
C SER A 101 0.48 -1.91 -19.12
N VAL A 102 1.61 -1.47 -18.56
CA VAL A 102 2.18 -0.14 -18.84
C VAL A 102 2.58 -0.03 -20.32
N LEU A 103 3.28 -1.03 -20.86
CA LEU A 103 3.66 -1.08 -22.28
C LEU A 103 2.43 -1.06 -23.20
N GLU A 104 1.39 -1.84 -22.89
CA GLU A 104 0.15 -1.86 -23.67
C GLU A 104 -0.55 -0.49 -23.65
N VAL A 105 -0.61 0.16 -22.48
CA VAL A 105 -1.16 1.52 -22.40
C VAL A 105 -0.32 2.47 -23.24
N SER A 106 1.00 2.48 -23.09
CA SER A 106 1.91 3.35 -23.84
C SER A 106 1.91 3.10 -25.35
N SER A 107 1.44 1.94 -25.83
CA SER A 107 1.30 1.64 -27.26
C SER A 107 0.07 2.29 -27.92
N LYS A 108 -0.90 2.74 -27.12
CA LYS A 108 -2.17 3.27 -27.63
C LYS A 108 -2.00 4.71 -28.11
N PRO A 109 -2.41 5.05 -29.34
CA PRO A 109 -2.28 6.41 -29.85
C PRO A 109 -3.12 7.39 -29.03
N GLY A 110 -2.49 8.46 -28.55
CA GLY A 110 -3.17 9.53 -27.80
C GLY A 110 -3.15 9.38 -26.27
N VAL A 111 -2.25 8.56 -25.72
CA VAL A 111 -1.97 8.59 -24.27
C VAL A 111 -1.38 9.95 -23.88
N SER A 112 -1.93 10.52 -22.80
CA SER A 112 -1.50 11.79 -22.23
C SER A 112 -0.13 11.61 -21.57
N GLY A 113 0.94 11.70 -22.35
CA GLY A 113 2.31 11.70 -21.86
C GLY A 113 3.21 12.29 -22.93
N GLY A 114 3.66 13.52 -22.72
CA GLY A 114 4.51 14.23 -23.68
C GLY A 114 4.09 15.69 -23.90
N PRO A 115 4.87 16.45 -24.69
CA PRO A 115 4.60 17.86 -24.95
C PRO A 115 3.20 18.05 -25.55
N LEU A 116 2.65 19.26 -25.40
CA LEU A 116 1.36 19.66 -25.96
C LEU A 116 1.19 19.11 -27.40
N PRO A 117 0.02 18.53 -27.74
CA PRO A 117 -0.18 18.01 -29.08
C PRO A 117 0.07 19.12 -30.10
N VAL A 118 0.83 18.80 -31.15
CA VAL A 118 1.21 19.72 -32.23
C VAL A 118 -0.02 20.44 -32.82
N ARG A 119 -1.19 19.79 -32.75
CA ARG A 119 -2.49 20.40 -33.08
C ARG A 119 -3.53 19.99 -32.06
N PHE A 120 -4.18 20.98 -31.44
CA PHE A 120 -5.40 20.72 -30.67
C PHE A 120 -6.59 20.49 -31.59
N ASP A 121 -7.39 19.47 -31.28
CA ASP A 121 -8.62 19.20 -31.99
C ASP A 121 -9.60 20.39 -31.95
N PRO A 122 -10.40 20.61 -33.00
CA PRO A 122 -11.38 21.71 -33.05
C PRO A 122 -12.34 21.70 -31.86
N LYS A 123 -12.73 20.53 -31.35
CA LYS A 123 -13.58 20.37 -30.17
C LYS A 123 -12.90 20.89 -28.89
N THR A 124 -11.62 20.60 -28.73
CA THR A 124 -10.80 21.06 -27.60
C THR A 124 -10.62 22.58 -27.63
N LYS A 125 -10.42 23.14 -28.83
CA LYS A 125 -10.39 24.61 -29.04
C LYS A 125 -11.73 25.28 -28.75
N GLN A 126 -12.86 24.62 -29.03
CA GLN A 126 -14.20 25.16 -28.72
C GLN A 126 -14.49 25.21 -27.21
N ASN A 127 -14.03 24.20 -26.46
CA ASN A 127 -14.17 24.17 -25.00
C ASN A 127 -13.23 25.17 -24.30
N GLY A 128 -12.19 25.64 -24.99
CA GLY A 128 -11.28 26.70 -24.51
C GLY A 128 -10.34 26.28 -23.37
N GLN A 129 -10.36 25.01 -22.96
CA GLN A 129 -9.51 24.47 -21.91
C GLN A 129 -9.21 23.00 -22.18
N THR A 130 -7.97 22.59 -21.94
CA THR A 130 -7.51 21.20 -21.95
C THR A 130 -6.52 20.96 -20.83
N THR A 131 -6.49 19.75 -20.28
CA THR A 131 -5.43 19.33 -19.35
C THR A 131 -4.39 18.54 -20.13
N VAL A 132 -3.12 18.83 -19.92
CA VAL A 132 -1.98 18.12 -20.52
C VAL A 132 -1.08 17.65 -19.41
N ALA A 133 -0.71 16.38 -19.45
CA ALA A 133 0.24 15.80 -18.52
C ALA A 133 1.66 16.03 -19.03
N SER A 134 2.51 16.60 -18.18
CA SER A 134 3.95 16.78 -18.45
C SER A 134 4.76 15.88 -17.52
N PRO A 135 5.89 15.31 -17.97
CA PRO A 135 6.78 14.57 -17.08
C PRO A 135 7.30 15.48 -15.95
N LEU A 136 7.71 14.85 -14.85
CA LEU A 136 8.39 15.51 -13.74
C LEU A 136 9.84 15.89 -14.08
N GLY A 137 10.46 15.22 -15.05
CA GLY A 137 11.85 15.41 -15.47
C GLY A 137 12.68 14.17 -15.14
N SER A 138 13.11 14.05 -13.89
CA SER A 138 13.89 12.92 -13.37
C SER A 138 13.18 12.21 -12.21
N VAL A 139 13.39 10.89 -12.09
CA VAL A 139 12.83 10.06 -11.03
C VAL A 139 13.92 9.17 -10.44
N LEU A 140 14.07 9.17 -9.12
CA LEU A 140 14.91 8.24 -8.38
C LEU A 140 14.07 7.01 -7.97
N VAL A 141 14.53 5.80 -8.28
CA VAL A 141 13.91 4.53 -7.87
C VAL A 141 14.97 3.70 -7.15
N ALA A 142 14.73 3.36 -5.89
CA ALA A 142 15.63 2.55 -5.08
C ALA A 142 14.98 1.21 -4.70
N ALA A 143 15.58 0.13 -5.20
CA ALA A 143 15.09 -1.22 -4.98
C ALA A 143 15.18 -1.62 -3.49
N GLN A 144 14.16 -2.31 -3.00
CA GLN A 144 14.17 -2.86 -1.64
C GLN A 144 14.56 -4.34 -1.66
N HIS A 145 15.23 -4.76 -0.59
CA HIS A 145 15.67 -6.15 -0.38
C HIS A 145 14.54 -7.17 -0.23
N LYS A 146 13.32 -6.70 0.00
CA LYS A 146 12.16 -7.55 0.34
C LYS A 146 11.43 -8.04 -0.90
N ARG A 147 11.53 -7.34 -2.02
CA ARG A 147 10.80 -7.57 -3.27
C ARG A 147 11.76 -7.38 -4.44
N PRO A 148 12.46 -8.44 -4.89
CA PRO A 148 13.52 -8.33 -5.88
C PRO A 148 13.08 -7.72 -7.23
N PHE A 149 11.79 -7.76 -7.56
CA PHE A 149 11.32 -7.30 -8.87
C PHE A 149 10.37 -6.11 -8.78
N ASP A 150 9.32 -6.17 -7.96
CA ASP A 150 8.24 -5.17 -8.00
C ASP A 150 8.71 -3.77 -7.63
N ASP A 151 9.48 -3.66 -6.55
CA ASP A 151 9.95 -2.38 -6.01
C ASP A 151 10.92 -1.63 -6.95
N LEU A 152 11.48 -2.33 -7.95
CA LEU A 152 12.35 -1.76 -8.96
C LEU A 152 11.61 -1.55 -10.30
N PHE A 153 11.12 -2.63 -10.91
CA PHE A 153 10.68 -2.61 -12.31
C PHE A 153 9.30 -1.98 -12.50
N ALA A 154 8.39 -2.14 -11.53
CA ALA A 154 7.06 -1.57 -11.63
C ALA A 154 7.06 -0.03 -11.62
N PRO A 155 7.69 0.66 -10.63
CA PRO A 155 7.79 2.12 -10.67
C PRO A 155 8.68 2.63 -11.82
N LEU A 156 9.75 1.90 -12.17
CA LEU A 156 10.65 2.28 -13.27
C LEU A 156 9.92 2.30 -14.62
N ALA A 157 9.16 1.25 -14.95
CA ALA A 157 8.40 1.21 -16.20
C ALA A 157 7.38 2.35 -16.28
N SER A 158 6.65 2.62 -15.19
CA SER A 158 5.66 3.69 -15.17
C SER A 158 6.28 5.09 -15.24
N ALA A 159 7.44 5.30 -14.62
CA ALA A 159 8.16 6.57 -14.71
C ALA A 159 8.69 6.84 -16.13
N VAL A 160 9.23 5.82 -16.80
CA VAL A 160 9.65 5.91 -18.21
C VAL A 160 8.44 6.15 -19.11
N ALA A 161 7.32 5.46 -18.89
CA ALA A 161 6.09 5.64 -19.66
C ALA A 161 5.55 7.08 -19.59
N ALA A 162 5.66 7.71 -18.42
CA ALA A 162 5.32 9.12 -18.19
C ALA A 162 6.32 10.10 -18.84
N GLY A 163 7.46 9.62 -19.34
CA GLY A 163 8.47 10.42 -20.02
C GLY A 163 9.56 10.99 -19.13
N ASN A 164 9.83 10.37 -17.98
CA ASN A 164 10.90 10.77 -17.08
C ASN A 164 12.19 9.98 -17.32
N VAL A 165 13.32 10.63 -17.08
CA VAL A 165 14.62 9.96 -16.93
C VAL A 165 14.65 9.27 -15.56
N VAL A 166 15.07 8.01 -15.50
CA VAL A 166 15.07 7.25 -14.25
C VAL A 166 16.49 6.96 -13.76
N CYS A 167 16.78 7.30 -12.52
CA CYS A 167 17.95 6.81 -11.79
C CYS A 167 17.51 5.62 -10.93
N ALA A 168 18.00 4.43 -11.24
CA ALA A 168 17.68 3.19 -10.56
C ALA A 168 18.83 2.75 -9.66
N VAL A 169 18.61 2.71 -8.35
CA VAL A 169 19.59 2.25 -7.35
C VAL A 169 19.26 0.82 -6.96
N LEU A 170 20.18 -0.11 -7.25
CA LEU A 170 20.03 -1.52 -6.92
C LEU A 170 20.33 -1.77 -5.43
N SER A 171 19.70 -2.80 -4.85
CA SER A 171 19.94 -3.16 -3.45
C SER A 171 21.16 -4.08 -3.34
N PRO A 172 22.19 -3.77 -2.52
CA PRO A 172 23.37 -4.63 -2.35
C PRO A 172 23.06 -5.97 -1.68
N THR A 173 21.84 -6.13 -1.14
CA THR A 173 21.34 -7.37 -0.53
C THR A 173 20.82 -8.39 -1.54
N LEU A 174 20.70 -8.01 -2.81
CA LEU A 174 20.27 -8.86 -3.92
C LEU A 174 21.38 -9.02 -4.98
N PRO A 175 22.59 -9.46 -4.59
CA PRO A 175 23.75 -9.45 -5.47
C PRO A 175 23.58 -10.34 -6.70
N ALA A 176 22.91 -11.49 -6.59
CA ALA A 176 22.70 -12.36 -7.75
C ALA A 176 21.73 -11.74 -8.75
N VAL A 177 20.65 -11.10 -8.29
CA VAL A 177 19.72 -10.37 -9.19
C VAL A 177 20.43 -9.18 -9.83
N ASN A 178 21.21 -8.42 -9.07
CA ASN A 178 21.97 -7.27 -9.57
C ASN A 178 22.95 -7.66 -10.68
N GLU A 179 23.59 -8.83 -10.56
CA GLU A 179 24.49 -9.35 -11.59
C GLU A 179 23.76 -9.57 -12.93
N VAL A 180 22.56 -10.17 -12.90
CA VAL A 180 21.74 -10.39 -14.10
C VAL A 180 21.31 -9.06 -14.71
N VAL A 181 20.85 -8.13 -13.89
CA VAL A 181 20.45 -6.78 -14.33
C VAL A 181 21.63 -6.04 -14.96
N ALA A 182 22.78 -6.01 -14.28
CA ALA A 182 23.98 -5.34 -14.76
C ALA A 182 24.47 -5.90 -16.10
N LYS A 183 24.53 -7.22 -16.25
CA LYS A 183 25.05 -7.85 -17.48
C LYS A 183 24.08 -7.78 -18.66
N LYS A 184 22.79 -7.95 -18.42
CA LYS A 184 21.81 -8.19 -19.50
C LYS A 184 20.85 -7.05 -19.78
N LEU A 185 20.52 -6.24 -18.77
CA LEU A 185 19.62 -5.10 -18.97
C LEU A 185 20.41 -3.86 -19.39
N THR A 186 21.45 -3.49 -18.65
CA THR A 186 22.17 -2.22 -18.89
C THR A 186 22.82 -2.13 -20.27
N THR A 187 23.13 -3.27 -20.86
CA THR A 187 23.73 -3.40 -22.18
C THR A 187 22.72 -3.20 -23.33
N LYS A 188 21.45 -3.52 -23.09
CA LYS A 188 20.36 -3.39 -24.06
C LYS A 188 19.59 -2.08 -23.92
N LEU A 189 19.60 -1.48 -22.72
CA LEU A 189 18.88 -0.25 -22.44
C LEU A 189 19.36 0.89 -23.36
N PRO A 190 18.42 1.62 -23.99
CA PRO A 190 18.74 2.86 -24.69
C PRO A 190 19.42 3.87 -23.75
N LEU A 191 20.46 4.54 -24.25
CA LEU A 191 21.26 5.49 -23.48
C LEU A 191 20.41 6.62 -22.91
N SER A 192 20.77 7.17 -21.75
CA SER A 192 20.12 8.38 -21.20
C SER A 192 18.63 8.25 -20.88
N ALA A 193 18.08 7.03 -20.81
CA ALA A 193 16.70 6.79 -20.35
C ALA A 193 16.65 6.27 -18.91
N VAL A 194 17.52 5.29 -18.62
CA VAL A 194 17.62 4.65 -17.31
C VAL A 194 19.10 4.57 -16.95
N ILE A 195 19.46 5.17 -15.84
CA ILE A 195 20.83 5.21 -15.29
C ILE A 195 20.83 4.32 -14.05
N VAL A 196 21.73 3.33 -14.02
CA VAL A 196 21.72 2.28 -12.99
C VAL A 196 22.94 2.41 -12.09
N VAL A 197 22.68 2.58 -10.78
CA VAL A 197 23.69 2.61 -9.72
C VAL A 197 23.62 1.29 -8.96
N SER A 198 24.76 0.62 -8.79
CA SER A 198 24.84 -0.67 -8.09
C SER A 198 25.88 -0.61 -6.96
N PRO A 199 25.50 -0.13 -5.76
CA PRO A 199 26.37 -0.14 -4.60
C PRO A 199 26.80 -1.57 -4.23
N ALA A 200 28.03 -1.75 -3.76
CA ALA A 200 28.56 -3.05 -3.36
C ALA A 200 28.18 -3.43 -1.92
N SER A 201 27.83 -2.46 -1.07
CA SER A 201 27.56 -2.66 0.35
C SER A 201 26.42 -1.78 0.87
N MET A 202 25.83 -2.14 2.03
CA MET A 202 24.78 -1.32 2.67
C MET A 202 25.25 0.10 3.03
N PRO A 203 26.45 0.32 3.60
CA PRO A 203 26.95 1.68 3.85
C PRO A 203 27.06 2.52 2.58
N GLU A 204 27.58 1.94 1.50
CA GLU A 204 27.68 2.61 0.20
C GLU A 204 26.29 2.89 -0.40
N TYR A 205 25.33 1.99 -0.20
CA TYR A 205 23.95 2.21 -0.61
C TYR A 205 23.29 3.36 0.15
N GLU A 206 23.51 3.47 1.46
CA GLU A 206 23.02 4.59 2.28
C GLU A 206 23.67 5.92 1.89
N GLU A 207 24.97 5.92 1.62
CA GLU A 207 25.71 7.10 1.14
C GLU A 207 25.23 7.53 -0.25
N ALA A 208 25.14 6.60 -1.20
CA ALA A 208 24.63 6.85 -2.56
C ALA A 208 23.20 7.39 -2.52
N LEU A 209 22.31 6.79 -1.71
CA LEU A 209 20.95 7.30 -1.55
C LEU A 209 20.93 8.69 -0.93
N SER A 210 21.73 8.95 0.11
CA SER A 210 21.78 10.26 0.74
C SER A 210 22.21 11.34 -0.26
N LEU A 211 23.22 11.04 -1.09
CA LEU A 211 23.71 11.93 -2.14
C LEU A 211 22.65 12.14 -3.24
N LEU A 212 22.03 11.06 -3.73
CA LEU A 212 21.02 11.14 -4.79
C LEU A 212 19.74 11.82 -4.30
N GLN A 213 19.32 11.60 -3.05
CA GLN A 213 18.15 12.24 -2.46
C GLN A 213 18.35 13.75 -2.26
N ALA A 214 19.60 14.19 -2.05
CA ALA A 214 19.96 15.60 -2.03
C ALA A 214 19.94 16.26 -3.44
N GLY A 215 19.94 15.46 -4.50
CA GLY A 215 19.82 15.94 -5.88
C GLY A 215 18.40 16.40 -6.25
N GLU A 216 18.29 17.20 -7.30
CA GLU A 216 17.02 17.75 -7.81
C GLU A 216 16.26 16.70 -8.64
N PHE A 217 15.62 15.75 -7.95
CA PHE A 217 14.71 14.80 -8.58
C PHE A 217 13.26 15.26 -8.55
N GLY A 218 12.55 15.15 -9.68
CA GLY A 218 11.13 15.45 -9.78
C GLY A 218 10.25 14.47 -8.97
N ALA A 219 10.68 13.21 -8.83
CA ALA A 219 10.16 12.27 -7.84
C ALA A 219 11.23 11.32 -7.29
N GLN A 220 10.99 10.77 -6.10
CA GLN A 220 11.87 9.80 -5.44
C GLN A 220 11.02 8.65 -4.87
N VAL A 221 11.41 7.42 -5.15
CA VAL A 221 10.80 6.19 -4.65
C VAL A 221 11.95 5.39 -4.03
N PRO A 222 12.07 5.29 -2.70
CA PRO A 222 11.22 5.86 -1.67
C PRO A 222 11.48 7.36 -1.46
N GLY A 223 10.44 8.15 -1.22
CA GLY A 223 10.65 9.50 -0.67
C GLY A 223 9.61 10.56 -1.00
N THR A 224 8.95 10.54 -2.17
CA THR A 224 8.02 11.63 -2.51
C THR A 224 6.58 11.32 -2.13
N ASN A 225 6.05 12.15 -1.24
CA ASN A 225 4.62 12.32 -0.97
C ASN A 225 3.78 12.59 -2.24
N HIS A 226 4.41 12.81 -3.39
CA HIS A 226 3.74 13.06 -4.66
C HIS A 226 3.29 11.76 -5.36
N VAL A 227 4.14 10.72 -5.35
CA VAL A 227 3.96 9.53 -6.21
C VAL A 227 3.44 8.34 -5.41
N ALA A 228 4.19 7.92 -4.40
CA ALA A 228 3.85 6.76 -3.59
C ALA A 228 4.37 6.93 -2.17
N ARG A 229 3.63 6.38 -1.22
CA ARG A 229 4.07 6.30 0.17
C ARG A 229 4.86 5.00 0.33
N LEU A 230 6.12 5.10 0.80
CA LEU A 230 6.82 3.93 1.32
C LEU A 230 6.09 3.48 2.58
N ILE A 231 5.65 2.23 2.59
CA ILE A 231 5.02 1.63 3.76
C ILE A 231 6.11 0.98 4.59
N GLU A 232 6.45 1.63 5.68
CA GLU A 232 7.40 1.08 6.64
C GLU A 232 6.72 0.40 7.82
N THR A 233 5.42 0.63 8.00
CA THR A 233 4.63 0.05 9.06
C THR A 233 4.16 -1.35 8.67
N PRO A 234 4.17 -2.31 9.61
CA PRO A 234 3.68 -3.65 9.32
C PRO A 234 2.17 -3.61 9.05
N ALA A 235 1.69 -4.44 8.12
CA ALA A 235 0.27 -4.56 7.84
C ALA A 235 -0.50 -5.10 9.04
N SER A 236 -1.76 -4.68 9.15
CA SER A 236 -2.67 -5.11 10.20
C SER A 236 -3.94 -5.75 9.62
N ALA A 237 -4.65 -6.52 10.43
CA ALA A 237 -5.97 -7.01 10.11
C ALA A 237 -6.94 -6.79 11.28
N TYR A 238 -8.21 -6.59 10.96
CA TYR A 238 -9.30 -6.52 11.94
C TYR A 238 -10.34 -7.60 11.61
N VAL A 239 -10.71 -8.41 12.61
CA VAL A 239 -11.71 -9.48 12.50
C VAL A 239 -12.89 -9.14 13.40
N SER A 240 -14.02 -8.83 12.78
CA SER A 240 -15.25 -8.47 13.47
C SER A 240 -16.02 -9.69 13.98
N ALA A 241 -16.85 -9.47 15.00
CA ALA A 241 -17.91 -10.40 15.39
C ALA A 241 -18.92 -10.69 14.27
N SER A 242 -19.15 -9.73 13.38
CA SER A 242 -20.13 -9.86 12.29
C SER A 242 -19.80 -11.00 11.30
N ILE A 243 -18.53 -11.45 11.27
CA ILE A 243 -18.06 -12.52 10.38
C ILE A 243 -18.77 -13.87 10.60
N VAL A 244 -19.33 -14.10 11.79
CA VAL A 244 -20.07 -15.32 12.15
C VAL A 244 -21.57 -15.16 11.91
N ALA A 245 -22.06 -13.92 11.80
CA ALA A 245 -23.48 -13.60 11.87
C ALA A 245 -24.24 -13.80 10.55
N SER A 246 -23.56 -13.95 9.41
CA SER A 246 -24.22 -13.98 8.09
C SER A 246 -23.63 -15.02 7.14
N PRO A 247 -24.43 -15.73 6.33
CA PRO A 247 -23.94 -16.44 5.15
C PRO A 247 -23.73 -15.42 4.01
N SER A 248 -22.50 -14.94 3.83
CA SER A 248 -22.13 -14.01 2.75
C SER A 248 -21.15 -14.69 1.79
N LYS A 249 -21.13 -14.25 0.52
CA LYS A 249 -20.21 -14.77 -0.51
C LYS A 249 -18.80 -14.27 -0.25
N TRP A 250 -17.85 -15.19 -0.15
CA TRP A 250 -16.44 -14.89 0.02
C TRP A 250 -15.65 -15.10 -1.28
N PHE A 251 -14.49 -14.44 -1.37
CA PHE A 251 -13.55 -14.66 -2.48
C PHE A 251 -12.95 -16.07 -2.31
N GLY A 252 -13.29 -17.00 -3.20
CA GLY A 252 -12.82 -18.39 -3.15
C GLY A 252 -13.87 -19.47 -2.86
N GLY A 253 -15.15 -19.11 -2.65
CA GLY A 253 -16.26 -20.07 -2.53
C GLY A 253 -17.20 -19.83 -1.35
N VAL A 254 -18.15 -20.75 -1.15
CA VAL A 254 -19.00 -20.80 0.05
C VAL A 254 -18.25 -21.68 1.06
N ASN A 255 -17.61 -21.08 2.05
CA ASN A 255 -17.07 -21.80 3.20
C ASN A 255 -18.05 -21.67 4.37
N ASP A 256 -18.53 -22.81 4.89
CA ASP A 256 -19.41 -22.85 6.06
C ASP A 256 -18.70 -22.33 7.34
N ASN A 257 -17.37 -22.29 7.35
CA ASN A 257 -16.54 -21.74 8.42
C ASN A 257 -15.66 -20.58 7.94
N LYS A 258 -16.23 -19.39 7.90
CA LYS A 258 -15.55 -18.14 7.54
C LYS A 258 -14.32 -17.83 8.39
N ILE A 259 -14.39 -18.03 9.71
CA ILE A 259 -13.24 -17.81 10.61
C ILE A 259 -12.04 -18.69 10.22
N GLN A 260 -12.28 -19.95 9.85
CA GLN A 260 -11.20 -20.85 9.43
C GLN A 260 -10.56 -20.41 8.11
N ALA A 261 -11.38 -19.93 7.17
CA ALA A 261 -10.90 -19.39 5.91
C ALA A 261 -10.09 -18.09 6.12
N ALA A 262 -10.55 -17.18 6.98
CA ALA A 262 -9.79 -15.98 7.36
C ALA A 262 -8.47 -16.35 8.04
N ALA A 263 -8.50 -17.28 9.00
CA ALA A 263 -7.29 -17.74 9.69
C ALA A 263 -6.27 -18.35 8.72
N THR A 264 -6.71 -19.21 7.79
CA THR A 264 -5.85 -19.82 6.77
C THR A 264 -5.21 -18.75 5.90
N GLN A 265 -6.01 -17.82 5.39
CA GLN A 265 -5.50 -16.74 4.56
C GLN A 265 -4.54 -15.80 5.30
N LEU A 266 -4.83 -15.46 6.57
CA LEU A 266 -3.97 -14.63 7.39
C LEU A 266 -2.61 -15.31 7.62
N VAL A 267 -2.60 -16.61 7.88
CA VAL A 267 -1.38 -17.41 8.07
C VAL A 267 -0.58 -17.50 6.77
N ASP A 268 -1.23 -17.82 5.65
CA ASP A 268 -0.59 -17.89 4.35
C ASP A 268 0.01 -16.54 3.96
N ALA A 269 -0.80 -15.47 4.07
CA ALA A 269 -0.36 -14.10 3.78
C ALA A 269 0.79 -13.65 4.67
N ALA A 270 0.77 -14.00 5.96
CA ALA A 270 1.81 -13.62 6.91
C ALA A 270 3.12 -14.42 6.73
N SER A 271 3.05 -15.59 6.09
CA SER A 271 4.19 -16.47 5.79
C SER A 271 4.95 -16.12 4.50
N HIS A 272 4.30 -15.41 3.56
CA HIS A 272 4.88 -15.05 2.27
C HIS A 272 6.22 -14.29 2.38
N LEU A 273 7.16 -14.67 1.51
CA LEU A 273 8.56 -14.26 1.49
C LEU A 273 9.22 -14.29 2.87
N VAL A 274 9.05 -15.41 3.57
CA VAL A 274 9.60 -15.61 4.92
C VAL A 274 9.07 -14.57 5.92
N GLY A 275 7.86 -14.06 5.66
CA GLY A 275 7.22 -13.00 6.43
C GLY A 275 7.98 -11.66 6.38
N ARG A 276 8.81 -11.39 5.37
CA ARG A 276 9.59 -10.14 5.34
C ARG A 276 8.81 -8.94 4.83
N SER A 277 7.71 -9.15 4.11
CA SER A 277 7.01 -8.03 3.49
C SER A 277 6.22 -7.20 4.50
N VAL A 278 6.22 -5.90 4.26
CA VAL A 278 5.43 -4.92 5.01
C VAL A 278 3.93 -5.07 4.76
N GLY A 279 3.53 -5.65 3.62
CA GLY A 279 2.14 -5.98 3.31
C GLY A 279 1.63 -7.28 3.91
N CYS A 280 2.51 -8.11 4.50
CA CYS A 280 2.11 -9.30 5.23
C CYS A 280 1.47 -8.88 6.57
N PRO A 281 0.24 -9.32 6.90
CA PRO A 281 -0.40 -8.96 8.16
C PRO A 281 0.43 -9.49 9.34
N LYS A 282 0.80 -8.60 10.27
CA LYS A 282 1.57 -8.93 11.48
C LYS A 282 0.75 -8.80 12.75
N LEU A 283 -0.13 -7.82 12.80
CA LEU A 283 -1.04 -7.60 13.91
C LEU A 283 -2.47 -7.90 13.47
N VAL A 284 -3.17 -8.74 14.22
CA VAL A 284 -4.56 -9.08 13.94
C VAL A 284 -5.37 -8.76 15.19
N PHE A 285 -6.22 -7.75 15.06
CA PHE A 285 -7.17 -7.35 16.09
C PHE A 285 -8.46 -8.14 15.90
N ALA A 286 -8.89 -8.89 16.91
CA ALA A 286 -10.11 -9.68 16.81
C ALA A 286 -11.06 -9.34 17.95
N HIS A 287 -12.33 -9.13 17.59
CA HIS A 287 -13.39 -8.85 18.56
C HIS A 287 -13.50 -9.98 19.60
N GLU A 288 -13.74 -9.63 20.85
CA GLU A 288 -13.76 -10.57 21.99
C GLU A 288 -14.66 -11.80 21.74
N GLU A 289 -15.79 -11.62 21.07
CA GLU A 289 -16.74 -12.69 20.72
C GLU A 289 -16.15 -13.77 19.78
N VAL A 290 -15.17 -13.41 18.94
CA VAL A 290 -14.57 -14.31 17.94
C VAL A 290 -13.11 -14.63 18.22
N PHE A 291 -12.51 -14.01 19.24
CA PHE A 291 -11.08 -14.12 19.54
C PHE A 291 -10.64 -15.57 19.78
N GLU A 292 -11.31 -16.31 20.67
CA GLU A 292 -10.94 -17.69 20.98
C GLU A 292 -11.10 -18.62 19.78
N GLN A 293 -12.20 -18.44 19.00
CA GLN A 293 -12.45 -19.22 17.79
C GLN A 293 -11.38 -18.94 16.71
N LEU A 294 -11.00 -17.67 16.55
CA LEU A 294 -9.93 -17.28 15.63
C LEU A 294 -8.58 -17.82 16.07
N GLN A 295 -8.23 -17.73 17.35
CA GLN A 295 -6.98 -18.27 17.89
C GLN A 295 -6.85 -19.78 17.66
N ALA A 296 -7.93 -20.53 17.91
CA ALA A 296 -7.98 -21.95 17.61
C ALA A 296 -7.82 -22.22 16.11
N ALA A 297 -8.55 -21.48 15.27
CA ALA A 297 -8.48 -21.61 13.81
C ALA A 297 -7.09 -21.27 13.26
N VAL A 298 -6.44 -20.22 13.77
CA VAL A 298 -5.07 -19.84 13.40
C VAL A 298 -4.11 -20.95 13.83
N THR A 299 -4.24 -21.50 15.03
CA THR A 299 -3.38 -22.61 15.47
C THR A 299 -3.47 -23.82 14.54
N VAL A 300 -4.68 -24.15 14.08
CA VAL A 300 -4.93 -25.22 13.08
C VAL A 300 -4.33 -24.85 11.73
N ALA A 301 -4.59 -23.65 11.22
CA ALA A 301 -4.05 -23.18 9.95
C ALA A 301 -2.52 -23.19 9.94
N VAL A 302 -1.89 -22.79 11.04
CA VAL A 302 -0.43 -22.81 11.19
C VAL A 302 0.13 -24.24 11.31
N ALA A 303 -0.67 -25.22 11.73
CA ALA A 303 -0.29 -26.63 11.69
C ALA A 303 -0.43 -27.23 10.28
N GLN A 304 -1.34 -26.69 9.46
CA GLN A 304 -1.60 -27.10 8.08
C GLN A 304 -0.74 -26.38 7.05
N SER A 305 -0.20 -25.20 7.39
CA SER A 305 0.67 -24.43 6.52
C SER A 305 2.03 -25.10 6.32
N ALA A 306 2.66 -24.81 5.18
CA ALA A 306 3.90 -25.47 4.78
C ALA A 306 5.02 -25.27 5.83
N PRO A 307 5.60 -26.35 6.40
CA PRO A 307 6.71 -26.25 7.33
C PRO A 307 8.00 -26.00 6.54
N GLY A 308 8.53 -24.78 6.58
CA GLY A 308 9.73 -24.49 5.81
C GLY A 308 10.28 -23.06 5.90
N LEU A 309 9.67 -22.19 6.71
CA LEU A 309 10.22 -20.88 6.93
C LEU A 309 11.49 -21.03 7.78
N ALA A 310 12.58 -20.44 7.30
CA ALA A 310 13.86 -20.42 7.99
C ALA A 310 14.42 -18.98 7.98
N PRO A 311 13.76 -18.03 8.68
CA PRO A 311 14.30 -16.68 8.80
C PRO A 311 15.66 -16.71 9.48
N ARG A 312 16.53 -15.76 9.09
CA ARG A 312 17.86 -15.59 9.69
C ARG A 312 17.77 -15.17 11.16
N ASP A 313 16.76 -14.38 11.50
CA ASP A 313 16.45 -13.98 12.87
C ASP A 313 15.61 -15.07 13.54
N ASP A 314 16.03 -15.54 14.71
CA ASP A 314 15.35 -16.55 15.51
C ASP A 314 14.29 -15.97 16.46
N GLY A 315 14.11 -14.65 16.41
CA GLY A 315 13.16 -13.90 17.21
C GLY A 315 13.53 -13.85 18.69
N THR A 316 14.81 -14.03 19.02
CA THR A 316 15.34 -13.91 20.38
C THR A 316 14.98 -12.57 21.03
N VAL A 317 15.15 -11.47 20.28
CA VAL A 317 14.75 -10.12 20.73
C VAL A 317 13.26 -10.06 21.01
N LEU A 318 12.43 -10.64 20.13
CA LEU A 318 10.98 -10.68 20.34
C LEU A 318 10.64 -11.47 21.62
N ARG A 319 11.29 -12.62 21.87
CA ARG A 319 11.07 -13.40 23.10
C ARG A 319 11.48 -12.64 24.35
N GLU A 320 12.59 -11.91 24.30
CA GLU A 320 13.03 -11.06 25.42
C GLU A 320 12.01 -9.94 25.69
N VAL A 321 11.54 -9.26 24.64
CA VAL A 321 10.51 -8.22 24.78
C VAL A 321 9.21 -8.80 25.33
N LEU A 322 8.78 -9.97 24.84
CA LEU A 322 7.58 -10.67 25.31
C LEU A 322 7.69 -11.11 26.77
N SER A 323 8.88 -11.49 27.25
CA SER A 323 9.07 -11.90 28.66
C SER A 323 8.81 -10.78 29.67
N ARG A 324 8.85 -9.52 29.22
CA ARG A 324 8.64 -8.33 30.07
C ARG A 324 7.19 -7.86 30.07
N VAL A 325 6.26 -8.66 29.54
CA VAL A 325 4.91 -8.23 29.20
C VAL A 325 3.90 -9.19 29.80
N ASP A 326 3.14 -8.68 30.76
CA ASP A 326 2.07 -9.45 31.39
C ASP A 326 0.92 -9.68 30.41
N GLY A 327 0.51 -10.94 30.25
CA GLY A 327 -0.63 -11.34 29.41
C GLY A 327 -0.31 -11.62 27.94
N ALA A 328 0.94 -11.43 27.48
CA ALA A 328 1.37 -11.88 26.17
C ALA A 328 1.90 -13.33 26.24
N ARG A 329 1.40 -14.22 25.38
CA ARG A 329 1.78 -15.64 25.35
C ARG A 329 2.24 -16.07 23.97
N LEU A 330 3.40 -16.71 23.91
CA LEU A 330 3.87 -17.37 22.70
C LEU A 330 3.17 -18.74 22.56
N ILE A 331 2.19 -18.83 21.66
CA ILE A 331 1.43 -20.06 21.41
C ILE A 331 2.26 -21.03 20.57
N LYS A 332 2.88 -20.52 19.50
CA LYS A 332 3.74 -21.31 18.63
C LYS A 332 5.12 -20.64 18.53
N PRO A 333 6.22 -21.40 18.69
CA PRO A 333 7.56 -20.84 18.61
C PRO A 333 7.84 -20.22 17.24
N LEU A 334 8.67 -19.18 17.24
CA LEU A 334 9.14 -18.53 16.02
C LEU A 334 10.04 -19.50 15.24
N PRO A 335 9.88 -19.62 13.92
CA PRO A 335 10.79 -20.39 13.09
C PRO A 335 12.16 -19.69 13.05
N SER A 336 13.21 -20.46 12.81
CA SER A 336 14.58 -19.94 12.68
C SER A 336 15.39 -20.85 11.77
N GLU A 337 16.58 -20.41 11.33
CA GLU A 337 17.53 -21.31 10.64
C GLU A 337 17.87 -22.57 11.44
N LYS A 338 17.92 -22.49 12.78
CA LYS A 338 18.23 -23.62 13.66
C LYS A 338 17.05 -24.56 13.86
N ALA A 339 15.83 -24.03 13.72
CA ALA A 339 14.57 -24.73 13.91
C ALA A 339 13.58 -24.22 12.86
N PRO A 340 13.66 -24.72 11.61
CA PRO A 340 12.73 -24.32 10.56
C PRO A 340 11.31 -24.75 10.93
N GLY A 341 10.33 -23.92 10.56
CA GLY A 341 8.95 -24.15 10.96
C GLY A 341 7.97 -23.32 10.15
N SER A 342 6.71 -23.32 10.59
CA SER A 342 5.68 -22.40 10.11
C SER A 342 5.87 -21.02 10.74
N ILE A 343 4.90 -20.12 10.56
CA ILE A 343 4.86 -18.84 11.25
C ILE A 343 4.76 -18.99 12.79
N GLY A 344 5.37 -18.07 13.55
CA GLY A 344 5.18 -17.96 15.00
C GLY A 344 3.87 -17.24 15.35
N VAL A 345 3.27 -17.59 16.48
CA VAL A 345 1.99 -17.01 16.92
C VAL A 345 2.11 -16.50 18.35
N VAL A 346 1.81 -15.21 18.53
CA VAL A 346 1.72 -14.54 19.83
C VAL A 346 0.26 -14.18 20.07
N SER A 347 -0.24 -14.43 21.27
CA SER A 347 -1.58 -14.02 21.69
C SER A 347 -1.51 -13.03 22.84
N VAL A 348 -2.34 -12.01 22.74
CA VAL A 348 -2.58 -10.99 23.77
C VAL A 348 -4.07 -11.01 24.06
N ASP A 349 -4.43 -11.51 25.24
CA ASP A 349 -5.83 -11.69 25.64
C ASP A 349 -6.53 -10.33 25.87
N VAL A 350 -7.86 -10.32 25.80
CA VAL A 350 -8.69 -9.10 25.88
C VAL A 350 -8.45 -8.30 27.17
N GLU A 351 -8.28 -8.98 28.31
CA GLU A 351 -8.02 -8.33 29.60
C GLU A 351 -6.65 -7.63 29.61
N ALA A 352 -5.61 -8.32 29.12
CA ALA A 352 -4.28 -7.75 28.95
C ALA A 352 -4.30 -6.57 27.96
N ALA A 353 -5.15 -6.67 26.93
CA ALA A 353 -5.35 -5.59 25.98
C ALA A 353 -5.89 -4.33 26.63
N ARG A 354 -6.91 -4.49 27.48
CA ARG A 354 -7.60 -3.40 28.17
C ARG A 354 -6.74 -2.71 29.24
N THR A 355 -5.89 -3.44 29.95
CA THR A 355 -5.11 -2.89 31.07
C THR A 355 -3.76 -2.30 30.64
N GLY A 356 -3.27 -2.61 29.43
CA GLY A 356 -1.97 -2.12 28.99
C GLY A 356 -1.44 -2.59 27.63
N ALA A 357 -2.22 -3.23 26.74
CA ALA A 357 -1.62 -3.62 25.46
C ALA A 357 -1.26 -2.44 24.56
N SER A 358 -1.90 -1.28 24.71
CA SER A 358 -1.41 -0.07 24.04
C SER A 358 0.00 0.27 24.52
N ALA A 359 0.30 0.23 25.82
CA ALA A 359 1.65 0.44 26.34
C ALA A 359 2.66 -0.67 25.95
N PHE A 360 2.20 -1.92 25.80
CA PHE A 360 3.02 -3.04 25.32
C PHE A 360 3.34 -2.95 23.82
N LEU A 361 2.31 -2.80 22.98
CA LEU A 361 2.43 -2.73 21.54
C LEU A 361 3.07 -1.41 21.09
N ALA A 362 2.83 -0.29 21.81
CA ALA A 362 3.37 1.03 21.48
C ALA A 362 4.85 1.19 21.83
N ARG A 363 5.49 0.14 22.39
CA ARG A 363 6.95 0.05 22.34
C ARG A 363 7.36 -0.05 20.88
N ARG A 364 7.83 1.06 20.30
CA ARG A 364 8.39 1.13 18.93
C ARG A 364 9.39 0.00 18.64
N GLU A 365 10.10 -0.46 19.67
CA GLU A 365 11.01 -1.61 19.62
C GLU A 365 10.33 -2.92 19.18
N LEU A 366 9.06 -3.15 19.55
CA LEU A 366 8.31 -4.34 19.16
C LEU A 366 7.94 -4.31 17.68
N LEU A 367 7.45 -3.17 17.17
CA LEU A 367 7.05 -3.01 15.78
C LEU A 367 8.24 -3.14 14.82
N SER A 368 9.40 -2.60 15.18
CA SER A 368 10.62 -2.71 14.37
C SER A 368 11.12 -4.17 14.27
N VAL A 369 10.98 -4.94 15.35
CA VAL A 369 11.34 -6.36 15.40
C VAL A 369 10.30 -7.20 14.62
N ILE A 370 9.01 -7.02 14.88
CA ILE A 370 7.92 -7.79 14.24
C ILE A 370 7.90 -7.61 12.72
N LYS A 371 8.20 -6.39 12.22
CA LYS A 371 8.18 -6.06 10.78
C LYS A 371 9.00 -7.03 9.91
N ASN A 372 10.06 -7.61 10.46
CA ASN A 372 10.98 -8.47 9.71
C ASN A 372 10.86 -9.96 10.06
N LEU A 373 9.97 -10.32 10.97
CA LEU A 373 9.78 -11.69 11.44
C LEU A 373 8.53 -12.33 10.82
N PRO A 374 8.56 -13.64 10.50
CA PRO A 374 7.37 -14.42 10.24
C PRO A 374 6.65 -14.71 11.57
N VAL A 375 5.92 -13.71 12.05
CA VAL A 375 5.08 -13.77 13.26
C VAL A 375 3.73 -13.14 13.00
N LEU A 376 2.71 -13.69 13.67
CA LEU A 376 1.37 -13.13 13.75
C LEU A 376 1.01 -12.90 15.21
N VAL A 377 0.69 -11.64 15.55
CA VAL A 377 0.28 -11.21 16.89
C VAL A 377 -1.23 -11.02 16.90
N LEU A 378 -1.91 -11.92 17.61
CA LEU A 378 -3.35 -11.86 17.85
C LEU A 378 -3.61 -10.96 19.07
N VAL A 379 -4.48 -9.96 18.90
CA VAL A 379 -4.84 -9.01 19.95
C VAL A 379 -6.35 -9.01 20.12
N GLY A 380 -6.81 -9.42 21.30
CA GLY A 380 -8.23 -9.39 21.65
C GLY A 380 -8.71 -7.97 21.93
N VAL A 381 -9.79 -7.53 21.30
CA VAL A 381 -10.35 -6.19 21.47
C VAL A 381 -11.83 -6.26 21.86
N THR A 382 -12.23 -5.37 22.77
CA THR A 382 -13.60 -5.32 23.32
C THR A 382 -14.60 -4.61 22.39
N SER A 383 -14.10 -3.76 21.48
CA SER A 383 -14.93 -2.98 20.56
C SER A 383 -14.10 -2.44 19.39
N ASN A 384 -14.78 -1.91 18.37
CA ASN A 384 -14.15 -1.31 17.20
C ASN A 384 -13.33 -0.08 17.59
N GLU A 385 -13.87 0.76 18.49
CA GLU A 385 -13.19 1.94 19.02
C GLU A 385 -11.91 1.58 19.78
N HIS A 386 -11.94 0.48 20.55
CA HIS A 386 -10.75 -0.03 21.23
C HIS A 386 -9.70 -0.54 20.23
N ALA A 387 -10.12 -1.18 19.14
CA ALA A 387 -9.19 -1.54 18.07
C ALA A 387 -8.57 -0.31 17.40
N PHE A 388 -9.37 0.73 17.14
CA PHE A 388 -8.91 1.96 16.49
C PHE A 388 -7.94 2.74 17.35
N SER A 389 -8.19 2.86 18.66
CA SER A 389 -7.26 3.53 19.57
C SER A 389 -5.89 2.84 19.56
N ILE A 390 -5.85 1.50 19.55
CA ILE A 390 -4.58 0.78 19.46
C ILE A 390 -3.94 0.98 18.08
N ILE A 391 -4.70 0.92 16.99
CA ILE A 391 -4.17 1.14 15.64
C ILE A 391 -3.51 2.52 15.51
N GLU A 392 -4.17 3.55 16.02
CA GLU A 392 -3.68 4.94 16.01
C GLU A 392 -2.45 5.12 16.92
N ASP A 393 -2.48 4.58 18.14
CA ASP A 393 -1.35 4.62 19.08
C ASP A 393 -0.08 3.98 18.49
N LEU A 394 -0.24 2.96 17.64
CA LEU A 394 0.83 2.23 16.98
C LEU A 394 1.28 2.83 15.64
N GLY A 395 0.57 3.84 15.12
CA GLY A 395 0.83 4.39 13.80
C GLY A 395 0.50 3.43 12.65
N LEU A 396 -0.36 2.42 12.88
CA LEU A 396 -0.67 1.39 11.87
C LEU A 396 -1.59 1.91 10.75
N GLU A 397 -2.22 3.08 10.91
CA GLU A 397 -2.96 3.79 9.85
C GLU A 397 -2.10 4.09 8.61
N GLN A 398 -0.79 4.05 8.75
CA GLN A 398 0.14 4.30 7.66
C GLN A 398 0.36 3.09 6.75
N GLY A 399 -0.10 1.90 7.16
CA GLY A 399 0.15 0.63 6.50
C GLY A 399 -1.04 0.06 5.72
N HIS A 400 -0.85 -1.17 5.23
CA HIS A 400 -1.92 -1.95 4.63
C HIS A 400 -2.82 -2.55 5.71
N MET A 401 -4.14 -2.53 5.49
CA MET A 401 -5.11 -3.11 6.42
C MET A 401 -6.04 -4.10 5.70
N ALA A 402 -6.33 -5.22 6.35
CA ALA A 402 -7.41 -6.13 5.99
C ALA A 402 -8.55 -6.06 7.00
N VAL A 403 -9.80 -6.05 6.56
CA VAL A 403 -10.98 -6.09 7.44
C VAL A 403 -11.82 -7.29 7.06
N TYR A 404 -12.08 -8.15 8.03
CA TYR A 404 -12.97 -9.29 7.91
C TYR A 404 -14.28 -8.98 8.65
N SER A 405 -15.30 -8.62 7.89
CA SER A 405 -16.62 -8.21 8.39
C SER A 405 -17.68 -8.44 7.30
N ASP A 406 -18.87 -8.85 7.73
CA ASP A 406 -20.04 -8.96 6.87
C ASP A 406 -20.95 -7.72 6.94
N ASP A 407 -20.62 -6.76 7.82
CA ASP A 407 -21.36 -5.50 7.95
C ASP A 407 -20.67 -4.38 7.16
N ASP A 408 -21.28 -3.99 6.05
CA ASP A 408 -20.82 -2.85 5.23
C ASP A 408 -20.70 -1.56 6.04
N ALA A 409 -21.58 -1.35 7.04
CA ALA A 409 -21.54 -0.14 7.87
C ALA A 409 -20.27 -0.11 8.74
N GLU A 410 -19.88 -1.27 9.26
CA GLU A 410 -18.64 -1.45 10.00
C GLU A 410 -17.40 -1.27 9.13
N VAL A 411 -17.36 -1.88 7.94
CA VAL A 411 -16.26 -1.67 6.97
C VAL A 411 -16.11 -0.18 6.63
N GLN A 412 -17.22 0.51 6.42
CA GLN A 412 -17.22 1.95 6.16
C GLN A 412 -16.81 2.78 7.39
N HIS A 413 -17.06 2.29 8.60
CA HIS A 413 -16.62 2.92 9.85
C HIS A 413 -15.10 2.78 10.00
N VAL A 414 -14.56 1.57 9.85
CA VAL A 414 -13.12 1.30 9.87
C VAL A 414 -12.39 2.19 8.85
N LEU A 415 -12.89 2.26 7.61
CA LEU A 415 -12.27 3.07 6.56
C LEU A 415 -12.22 4.57 6.91
N ARG A 416 -13.25 5.10 7.60
CA ARG A 416 -13.35 6.52 7.94
C ARG A 416 -12.43 6.93 9.09
N GLU A 417 -12.37 6.08 10.12
CA GLU A 417 -11.61 6.33 11.34
C GLU A 417 -10.13 6.01 11.16
N THR A 418 -9.79 4.81 10.65
CA THR A 418 -8.40 4.35 10.58
C THR A 418 -7.64 4.84 9.34
N ARG A 419 -8.32 5.18 8.24
CA ARG A 419 -7.73 5.72 6.99
C ARG A 419 -6.42 5.02 6.56
N PRO A 420 -6.41 3.69 6.41
CA PRO A 420 -5.20 2.95 6.07
C PRO A 420 -4.68 3.34 4.68
N ALA A 421 -3.40 3.09 4.41
CA ALA A 421 -2.82 3.34 3.08
C ALA A 421 -3.49 2.52 1.98
N SER A 422 -3.95 1.32 2.33
CA SER A 422 -4.89 0.53 1.52
C SER A 422 -5.77 -0.32 2.42
N LEU A 423 -7.02 -0.54 2.00
CA LEU A 423 -7.96 -1.42 2.70
C LEU A 423 -8.35 -2.59 1.79
N SER A 424 -8.24 -3.80 2.33
CA SER A 424 -8.79 -5.03 1.73
C SER A 424 -9.93 -5.56 2.60
N VAL A 425 -11.01 -6.06 1.98
CA VAL A 425 -12.23 -6.48 2.69
C VAL A 425 -12.49 -7.95 2.44
N ASN A 426 -12.59 -8.74 3.52
CA ASN A 426 -12.76 -10.19 3.54
C ASN A 426 -11.69 -10.97 2.75
N HIS A 427 -10.53 -10.35 2.54
CA HIS A 427 -9.34 -10.97 1.99
C HIS A 427 -8.11 -10.14 2.33
N VAL A 428 -6.91 -10.73 2.18
CA VAL A 428 -5.65 -9.98 2.06
C VAL A 428 -5.34 -9.85 0.58
N ALA A 429 -5.23 -8.61 0.08
CA ALA A 429 -4.90 -8.37 -1.31
C ALA A 429 -3.46 -8.83 -1.59
N VAL A 430 -3.30 -9.77 -2.51
CA VAL A 430 -2.00 -10.34 -2.90
C VAL A 430 -1.04 -9.23 -3.35
N GLU A 431 -1.52 -8.27 -4.13
CA GLU A 431 -0.74 -7.10 -4.54
C GLU A 431 -0.11 -6.38 -3.35
N ASN A 432 -0.87 -6.14 -2.28
CA ASN A 432 -0.34 -5.48 -1.07
C ASN A 432 0.75 -6.31 -0.41
N VAL A 433 0.58 -7.63 -0.36
CA VAL A 433 1.64 -8.52 0.12
C VAL A 433 2.90 -8.30 -0.70
N PHE A 434 2.82 -8.25 -2.03
CA PHE A 434 3.97 -8.23 -2.94
C PHE A 434 4.60 -6.86 -3.27
N SER A 435 4.28 -5.79 -2.53
CA SER A 435 4.84 -4.45 -2.78
C SER A 435 5.09 -3.69 -1.49
N SER A 436 6.15 -2.88 -1.48
CA SER A 436 6.50 -2.02 -0.34
C SER A 436 5.82 -0.64 -0.37
N TYR A 437 5.07 -0.33 -1.42
CA TYR A 437 4.55 1.00 -1.68
C TYR A 437 3.02 1.05 -1.81
N ALA A 438 2.40 2.11 -1.29
CA ALA A 438 1.03 2.49 -1.61
C ALA A 438 1.01 3.69 -2.56
N PRO A 439 0.63 3.51 -3.84
CA PRO A 439 0.40 4.61 -4.75
C PRO A 439 -0.69 5.56 -4.22
N ARG A 440 -0.49 6.88 -4.37
CA ARG A 440 -1.46 7.87 -3.85
C ARG A 440 -2.64 8.13 -4.77
N SER A 441 -2.55 7.77 -6.04
CA SER A 441 -3.62 8.04 -7.00
C SER A 441 -4.72 6.98 -6.94
N LYS A 442 -5.98 7.47 -6.95
CA LYS A 442 -7.18 6.66 -7.15
C LYS A 442 -7.44 6.33 -8.61
N ASP A 443 -6.67 6.91 -9.54
CA ASP A 443 -6.76 6.61 -10.96
C ASP A 443 -6.02 5.31 -11.26
N SER A 444 -6.56 4.18 -10.77
CA SER A 444 -6.26 2.86 -11.31
C SER A 444 -7.05 2.64 -12.60
N ARG A 445 -7.01 3.60 -13.53
CA ARG A 445 -7.59 3.39 -14.86
C ARG A 445 -6.86 2.16 -15.43
N ASN A 446 -7.61 1.09 -15.69
CA ASN A 446 -7.13 -0.21 -16.16
C ASN A 446 -6.51 -1.15 -15.10
N GLY A 447 -6.66 -0.89 -13.80
CA GLY A 447 -6.19 -1.81 -12.76
C GLY A 447 -4.67 -1.84 -12.56
N ILE A 448 -3.95 -0.87 -13.14
CA ILE A 448 -2.51 -0.72 -13.02
C ILE A 448 -2.20 -0.05 -11.67
N ARG A 449 -1.41 -0.71 -10.82
CA ARG A 449 -1.03 -0.18 -9.50
C ARG A 449 -0.19 1.09 -9.62
N TRP A 450 0.91 1.00 -10.36
CA TRP A 450 1.77 2.12 -10.71
C TRP A 450 1.29 2.76 -12.01
N SER A 451 0.27 3.61 -11.96
CA SER A 451 -0.15 4.36 -13.15
C SER A 451 0.93 5.37 -13.57
N PRO A 452 1.22 5.55 -14.89
CA PRO A 452 2.12 6.61 -15.36
C PRO A 452 1.73 8.01 -14.87
N SER A 453 0.43 8.26 -14.67
CA SER A 453 -0.09 9.52 -14.14
C SER A 453 0.44 9.91 -12.75
N LEU A 454 1.03 8.96 -12.02
CA LEU A 454 1.71 9.23 -10.75
C LEU A 454 3.01 10.01 -10.95
N PHE A 455 3.62 9.90 -12.12
CA PHE A 455 4.90 10.49 -12.49
C PHE A 455 4.72 11.65 -13.49
N GLU A 456 3.55 12.30 -13.46
CA GLU A 456 3.17 13.39 -14.35
C GLU A 456 2.61 14.57 -13.54
N THR A 457 2.84 15.78 -14.03
CA THR A 457 2.18 16.99 -13.54
C THR A 457 1.08 17.42 -14.51
N PRO A 458 -0.19 17.48 -14.07
CA PRO A 458 -1.27 17.97 -14.91
C PRO A 458 -1.22 19.49 -15.02
N SER A 459 -1.01 19.98 -16.24
CA SER A 459 -1.06 21.40 -16.60
C SER A 459 -2.36 21.73 -17.31
N SER A 460 -3.09 22.74 -16.83
CA SER A 460 -4.29 23.24 -17.50
C SER A 460 -3.91 24.29 -18.54
N VAL A 461 -4.18 24.01 -19.81
CA VAL A 461 -3.93 24.91 -20.93
C VAL A 461 -5.25 25.53 -21.37
N LEU A 462 -5.31 26.86 -21.30
CA LEU A 462 -6.43 27.65 -21.81
C LEU A 462 -6.18 27.94 -23.29
N LEU A 463 -7.03 27.38 -24.14
CA LEU A 463 -6.97 27.62 -25.58
C LEU A 463 -7.85 28.83 -25.86
N PRO A 464 -7.31 29.94 -26.40
CA PRO A 464 -8.16 31.05 -26.81
C PRO A 464 -9.03 30.56 -27.97
N ALA A 465 -10.33 30.39 -27.71
CA ALA A 465 -11.30 30.47 -28.78
C ALA A 465 -11.27 31.93 -29.25
N ALA A 466 -10.50 32.21 -30.31
CA ALA A 466 -10.49 33.51 -30.96
C ALA A 466 -11.90 33.78 -31.53
N ARG A 467 -12.83 34.21 -30.67
CA ARG A 467 -14.08 34.79 -31.09
C ARG A 467 -13.79 36.26 -31.36
N PRO A 468 -14.00 36.76 -32.59
CA PRO A 468 -13.90 38.20 -32.84
C PRO A 468 -14.92 38.89 -31.93
N GLY A 469 -14.43 39.58 -30.89
CA GLY A 469 -15.26 40.32 -29.91
C GLY A 469 -15.01 40.02 -28.42
N SER A 470 -14.12 39.11 -28.03
CA SER A 470 -14.01 38.67 -26.62
C SER A 470 -13.40 39.67 -25.61
N LEU A 471 -12.87 40.81 -26.06
CA LEU A 471 -12.47 41.94 -25.19
C LEU A 471 -13.53 43.04 -25.10
N GLY A 472 -14.62 42.94 -25.87
CA GLY A 472 -15.71 43.91 -25.83
C GLY A 472 -16.70 43.58 -24.71
N LEU A 473 -16.51 44.14 -23.51
CA LEU A 473 -17.61 44.44 -22.56
C LEU A 473 -18.68 43.32 -22.34
N VAL A 474 -18.33 42.04 -22.33
CA VAL A 474 -19.30 40.93 -22.09
C VAL A 474 -19.77 40.85 -20.61
N GLY A 475 -19.39 41.82 -19.78
CA GLY A 475 -19.64 41.84 -18.33
C GLY A 475 -20.88 42.61 -17.87
N LEU A 476 -21.49 43.51 -18.65
CA LEU A 476 -22.44 44.48 -18.08
C LEU A 476 -23.91 44.33 -18.49
N SER A 477 -24.26 43.56 -19.53
CA SER A 477 -25.64 43.56 -20.06
C SER A 477 -26.49 42.31 -19.79
N SER A 478 -26.02 41.30 -19.05
CA SER A 478 -26.84 40.09 -18.75
C SER A 478 -26.68 39.51 -17.35
N HIS A 479 -26.39 40.36 -16.37
CA HIS A 479 -26.17 39.95 -14.97
C HIS A 479 -27.33 39.12 -14.40
N HIS A 480 -28.57 39.44 -14.78
CA HIS A 480 -29.77 38.77 -14.27
C HIS A 480 -29.96 37.35 -14.86
N GLN A 481 -29.69 37.18 -16.15
CA GLN A 481 -29.88 35.90 -16.83
C GLN A 481 -28.77 34.90 -16.47
N LYS A 482 -27.52 35.36 -16.34
CA LYS A 482 -26.42 34.54 -15.79
C LYS A 482 -26.68 34.14 -14.34
N GLN A 483 -27.17 35.04 -13.49
CA GLN A 483 -27.53 34.71 -12.11
C GLN A 483 -28.65 33.67 -12.04
N GLN A 484 -29.65 33.73 -12.91
CA GLN A 484 -30.72 32.73 -12.96
C GLN A 484 -30.21 31.35 -13.40
N LEU A 485 -29.30 31.28 -14.37
CA LEU A 485 -28.69 30.02 -14.81
C LEU A 485 -27.80 29.40 -13.74
N VAL A 486 -26.98 30.21 -13.07
CA VAL A 486 -26.16 29.76 -11.92
C VAL A 486 -27.06 29.28 -10.79
N ARG A 487 -28.14 30.02 -10.45
CA ARG A 487 -29.12 29.59 -9.44
C ARG A 487 -29.80 28.26 -9.80
N LYS A 488 -30.19 28.06 -11.06
CA LYS A 488 -30.77 26.79 -11.53
C LYS A 488 -29.76 25.65 -11.47
N ALA A 489 -28.52 25.86 -11.90
CA ALA A 489 -27.46 24.87 -11.83
C ALA A 489 -27.10 24.49 -10.38
N LEU A 490 -27.05 25.49 -9.50
CA LEU A 490 -26.80 25.32 -8.07
C LEU A 490 -27.97 24.59 -7.40
N ALA A 491 -29.22 24.94 -7.71
CA ALA A 491 -30.41 24.24 -7.22
C ALA A 491 -30.43 22.77 -7.67
N LEU A 492 -30.04 22.46 -8.90
CA LEU A 492 -29.92 21.08 -9.38
C LEU A 492 -28.83 20.31 -8.65
N ARG A 493 -27.66 20.93 -8.40
CA ARG A 493 -26.60 20.31 -7.60
C ARG A 493 -27.05 20.09 -6.15
N LEU A 494 -27.70 21.07 -5.52
CA LEU A 494 -28.25 20.95 -4.17
C LEU A 494 -29.35 19.88 -4.07
N ALA A 495 -30.18 19.72 -5.10
CA ALA A 495 -31.17 18.66 -5.16
C ALA A 495 -30.51 17.27 -5.29
N LYS A 496 -29.45 17.15 -6.09
CA LYS A 496 -28.66 15.92 -6.20
C LYS A 496 -27.94 15.59 -4.89
N THR A 497 -27.32 16.56 -4.24
CA THR A 497 -26.67 16.35 -2.94
C THR A 497 -27.68 16.05 -1.83
N LYS A 498 -28.87 16.67 -1.82
CA LYS A 498 -29.96 16.29 -0.90
C LYS A 498 -30.43 14.85 -1.13
N LYS A 499 -30.57 14.41 -2.39
CA LYS A 499 -30.92 13.02 -2.70
C LYS A 499 -29.83 12.05 -2.25
N LEU A 500 -28.55 12.41 -2.42
CA LEU A 500 -27.43 11.62 -1.91
C LEU A 500 -27.43 11.59 -0.38
N ALA A 501 -27.56 12.74 0.29
CA ALA A 501 -27.63 12.85 1.74
C ALA A 501 -28.80 12.04 2.33
N ASN A 502 -29.94 12.00 1.65
CA ASN A 502 -31.08 11.17 2.05
C ASN A 502 -30.84 9.67 1.82
N LYS A 503 -30.03 9.29 0.83
CA LYS A 503 -29.60 7.90 0.59
C LYS A 503 -28.47 7.45 1.53
N THR A 504 -27.59 8.36 1.93
CA THR A 504 -26.42 8.08 2.77
C THR A 504 -26.69 8.32 4.26
N ARG A 505 -27.90 8.74 4.63
CA ARG A 505 -28.29 8.66 6.04
C ARG A 505 -28.21 7.19 6.41
N PRO A 506 -27.31 6.79 7.34
CA PRO A 506 -27.38 5.45 7.87
C PRO A 506 -28.80 5.30 8.39
N THR A 507 -29.50 4.28 7.91
CA THR A 507 -30.67 3.77 8.61
C THR A 507 -30.15 3.32 9.97
N VAL A 508 -30.03 4.27 10.91
CA VAL A 508 -29.85 3.96 12.32
C VAL A 508 -31.05 3.09 12.61
N SER A 509 -30.79 1.80 12.70
CA SER A 509 -31.83 0.83 12.93
C SER A 509 -32.52 1.29 14.23
N ALA A 510 -33.85 1.34 14.19
CA ALA A 510 -34.65 1.73 15.34
C ALA A 510 -34.32 1.00 16.67
N PRO A 511 -33.64 -0.17 16.73
CA PRO A 511 -33.20 -0.76 17.99
C PRO A 511 -32.20 0.08 18.78
N LEU A 512 -31.19 0.70 18.15
CA LEU A 512 -30.14 1.46 18.86
C LEU A 512 -30.74 2.67 19.58
N LEU A 513 -31.65 3.39 18.91
CA LEU A 513 -32.33 4.54 19.49
C LEU A 513 -33.30 4.13 20.62
N ARG A 514 -33.89 2.92 20.55
CA ARG A 514 -34.69 2.37 21.65
C ARG A 514 -33.85 2.05 22.88
N VAL A 515 -32.65 1.48 22.73
CA VAL A 515 -31.79 1.15 23.88
C VAL A 515 -31.32 2.41 24.60
N PHE A 516 -30.85 3.42 23.88
CA PHE A 516 -30.44 4.69 24.49
C PHE A 516 -31.60 5.48 25.08
N PHE A 517 -32.78 5.46 24.45
CA PHE A 517 -33.98 6.10 25.00
C PHE A 517 -34.45 5.41 26.29
N LEU A 518 -34.42 4.08 26.34
CA LEU A 518 -34.83 3.32 27.53
C LEU A 518 -33.85 3.54 28.68
N GLN A 519 -32.53 3.56 28.41
CA GLN A 519 -31.51 3.88 29.42
C GLN A 519 -31.66 5.31 29.96
N GLY A 520 -31.90 6.29 29.07
CA GLY A 520 -32.16 7.67 29.48
C GLY A 520 -33.44 7.83 30.30
N LEU A 521 -34.49 7.09 29.95
CA LEU A 521 -35.75 7.05 30.70
C LEU A 521 -35.54 6.46 32.10
N PHE A 522 -34.83 5.33 32.23
CA PHE A 522 -34.55 4.74 33.53
C PHE A 522 -33.67 5.64 34.42
N LEU A 523 -32.69 6.33 33.83
CA LEU A 523 -31.85 7.27 34.57
C LEU A 523 -32.67 8.48 35.08
N PHE A 524 -33.57 9.01 34.25
CA PHE A 524 -34.44 10.13 34.61
C PHE A 524 -35.43 9.74 35.71
N TRP A 525 -36.09 8.59 35.60
CA TRP A 525 -37.04 8.15 36.64
C TRP A 525 -36.32 7.74 37.92
N GLY A 526 -35.15 7.11 37.84
CA GLY A 526 -34.35 6.75 39.01
C GLY A 526 -33.87 7.99 39.79
N THR A 527 -33.44 9.04 39.09
CA THR A 527 -33.04 10.31 39.73
C THR A 527 -34.24 11.06 40.31
N ALA A 528 -35.37 11.10 39.61
CA ALA A 528 -36.61 11.71 40.12
C ALA A 528 -37.13 11.00 41.38
N PHE A 529 -37.19 9.67 41.39
CA PHE A 529 -37.62 8.89 42.56
C PHE A 529 -36.69 9.08 43.76
N SER A 530 -35.38 9.10 43.52
CA SER A 530 -34.39 9.34 44.58
C SER A 530 -34.58 10.73 45.21
N GLY A 531 -34.84 11.75 44.40
CA GLY A 531 -35.14 13.11 44.88
C GLY A 531 -36.42 13.16 45.72
N ILE A 532 -37.49 12.48 45.30
CA ILE A 532 -38.76 12.44 46.04
C ILE A 532 -38.60 11.71 47.38
N LEU A 533 -37.90 10.56 47.40
CA LEU A 533 -37.64 9.80 48.63
C LEU A 533 -36.82 10.60 49.64
N LEU A 534 -35.77 11.30 49.18
CA LEU A 534 -34.99 12.19 50.04
C LEU A 534 -35.84 13.35 50.57
N GLY A 535 -36.69 13.94 49.74
CA GLY A 535 -37.62 15.00 50.15
C GLY A 535 -38.63 14.55 51.22
N LEU A 536 -39.25 13.38 51.02
CA LEU A 536 -40.18 12.79 51.99
C LEU A 536 -39.48 12.39 53.29
N GLY A 537 -38.27 11.82 53.22
CA GLY A 537 -37.45 11.49 54.38
C GLY A 537 -37.08 12.73 55.20
N TYR A 538 -36.67 13.81 54.53
CA TYR A 538 -36.36 15.07 55.21
C TYR A 538 -37.61 15.73 55.81
N GLY A 539 -38.74 15.69 55.09
CA GLY A 539 -40.02 16.21 55.58
C GLY A 539 -40.52 15.46 56.81
N THR A 540 -40.54 14.12 56.78
CA THR A 540 -40.94 13.29 57.92
C THR A 540 -40.01 13.48 59.12
N PHE A 541 -38.70 13.61 58.90
CA PHE A 541 -37.75 13.96 59.96
C PHE A 541 -38.05 15.33 60.59
N ARG A 542 -38.30 16.37 59.77
CA ARG A 542 -38.65 17.72 60.24
C ARG A 542 -39.96 17.72 61.05
N VAL A 543 -40.99 17.04 60.57
CA VAL A 543 -42.29 16.92 61.27
C VAL A 543 -42.13 16.16 62.57
N SER A 544 -41.38 15.04 62.57
CA SER A 544 -41.13 14.26 63.78
C SER A 544 -40.35 15.06 64.82
N ARG A 545 -39.34 15.83 64.39
CA ARG A 545 -38.58 16.72 65.27
C ARG A 545 -39.43 17.85 65.83
N TRP A 546 -40.29 18.46 65.01
CA TRP A 546 -41.21 19.50 65.45
C TRP A 546 -42.22 18.94 66.49
N ALA A 547 -42.81 17.78 66.21
CA ALA A 547 -43.73 17.11 67.12
C ALA A 547 -43.04 16.74 68.44
N TYR A 548 -41.81 16.22 68.39
CA TYR A 548 -41.02 15.93 69.59
C TYR A 548 -40.78 17.18 70.45
N GLN A 549 -40.47 18.31 69.83
CA GLN A 549 -40.22 19.57 70.53
C GLN A 549 -41.47 20.20 71.17
N HIS A 550 -42.67 19.91 70.67
CA HIS A 550 -43.91 20.53 71.16
C HIS A 550 -44.74 19.64 72.08
N TYR A 551 -44.56 18.32 72.02
CA TYR A 551 -45.41 17.38 72.75
C TYR A 551 -44.66 16.50 73.77
N LEU A 552 -43.32 16.43 73.70
CA LEU A 552 -42.51 15.54 74.56
C LEU A 552 -41.48 16.29 75.43
N VAL A 553 -41.41 17.62 75.32
CA VAL A 553 -40.69 18.53 76.21
C VAL A 553 -41.72 19.47 76.81
#